data_AF-A0A8T2R428-F1
#
_entry.id   AF-A0A8T2R428-F1
#
_cell.length_a   1.000
_cell.length_b   1.000
_cell.length_c   1.000
_cell.angle_alpha   90.00
_cell.angle_beta   90.00
_cell.angle_gamma   90.00
#
_symmetry.space_group_name_H-M   'P 1'
#
loop_
_entity.id
_entity.type
_entity.pdbx_description
1 polymer ?
#
loop_
_entity_poly.entity_id
_entity_poly.type
_entity_poly.pdbx_seq_one_letter_code
_entity_poly.pdbx_strand_id
1 'polypeptide(L)'
;MYYSLAGNAGEVTWAKVAWETIIMPKSSGGLGIIHPVEQSKALLAKLVVRSLLPGEEGWKKLLRNRMTLCAPIVGRPWQGNIRWIFNKELNLVCARGWENNFINGVWRAWKMIRKGLRKAQPKHEEELQREPIVWNELFTTQSGKMLGA
;
A
#
# COMPACT_ATOMS: atom_id res chain seq x y z
N MET A 1 12.91 -19.12 -5.99
CA MET A 1 12.90 -20.51 -6.48
C MET A 1 11.82 -21.26 -5.73
N TYR A 2 10.63 -21.40 -6.33
CA TYR A 2 9.56 -22.24 -5.81
C TYR A 2 9.59 -23.55 -6.60
N TYR A 3 9.80 -24.68 -5.93
CA TYR A 3 9.80 -26.00 -6.58
C TYR A 3 8.37 -26.55 -6.67
N SER A 4 8.00 -27.12 -7.82
CA SER A 4 6.85 -28.04 -7.93
C SER A 4 7.36 -29.48 -8.11
N LEU A 5 6.71 -30.41 -7.41
CA LEU A 5 7.06 -31.83 -7.24
C LEU A 5 7.33 -32.58 -8.57
N ALA A 6 8.21 -33.58 -8.51
CA ALA A 6 8.57 -34.43 -9.65
C ALA A 6 7.70 -35.71 -9.69
N GLY A 7 7.07 -35.99 -10.84
CA GLY A 7 6.41 -37.28 -11.13
C GLY A 7 7.32 -38.25 -11.89
N ASN A 8 7.17 -39.55 -11.63
CA ASN A 8 7.88 -40.63 -12.32
C ASN A 8 7.15 -41.08 -13.60
N ALA A 9 7.89 -41.72 -14.51
CA ALA A 9 7.42 -42.15 -15.82
C ALA A 9 6.23 -43.12 -15.72
N GLY A 10 5.06 -42.69 -16.20
CA GLY A 10 3.79 -43.44 -16.18
C GLY A 10 2.58 -42.58 -15.79
N GLU A 11 2.80 -41.46 -15.11
CA GLU A 11 1.75 -40.50 -14.75
C GLU A 11 1.70 -39.31 -15.73
N VAL A 12 0.54 -38.64 -15.81
CA VAL A 12 0.29 -37.44 -16.62
C VAL A 12 1.45 -36.47 -16.47
N THR A 13 2.21 -36.27 -17.54
CA THR A 13 3.38 -35.41 -17.55
C THR A 13 2.94 -33.95 -17.59
N TRP A 14 2.83 -33.31 -16.43
CA TRP A 14 2.68 -31.86 -16.39
C TRP A 14 4.00 -31.20 -16.81
N ALA A 15 3.94 -30.34 -17.83
CA ALA A 15 5.08 -29.55 -18.24
C ALA A 15 5.57 -28.69 -17.06
N LYS A 16 6.82 -28.88 -16.65
CA LYS A 16 7.45 -28.07 -15.60
C LYS A 16 7.89 -26.75 -16.21
N VAL A 17 7.19 -25.68 -15.87
CA VAL A 17 7.50 -24.33 -16.32
C VAL A 17 7.85 -23.48 -15.10
N ALA A 18 8.97 -22.75 -15.16
CA ALA A 18 9.37 -21.88 -14.08
C ALA A 18 8.34 -20.77 -13.85
N TRP A 19 8.13 -20.38 -12.59
CA TRP A 19 7.17 -19.33 -12.24
C TRP A 19 7.50 -18.01 -12.95
N GLU A 20 8.78 -17.71 -13.06
CA GLU A 20 9.34 -16.56 -13.76
C GLU A 20 8.91 -16.55 -15.24
N THR A 21 8.85 -17.72 -15.89
CA THR A 21 8.36 -17.87 -17.28
C THR A 21 6.87 -17.64 -17.39
N ILE A 22 6.08 -18.14 -16.42
CA ILE A 22 4.61 -18.00 -16.41
C ILE A 22 4.19 -16.52 -16.33
N ILE A 23 4.87 -15.74 -15.49
CA ILE A 23 4.52 -14.32 -15.28
C ILE A 23 5.01 -13.39 -16.40
N MET A 24 5.88 -13.86 -17.30
CA MET A 24 6.34 -13.05 -18.43
C MET A 24 5.17 -12.64 -19.32
N PRO A 25 5.24 -11.48 -19.99
CA PRO A 25 4.24 -11.09 -20.99
C PRO A 25 4.09 -12.15 -22.08
N LYS A 26 2.88 -12.23 -22.67
CA LYS A 26 2.61 -13.12 -23.81
C LYS A 26 3.53 -12.84 -25.01
N SER A 27 3.91 -11.59 -25.22
CA SER A 27 4.88 -11.19 -26.25
C SER A 27 6.29 -11.76 -26.04
N SER A 28 6.62 -12.22 -24.83
CA SER A 28 7.89 -12.85 -24.47
C SER A 28 7.74 -14.36 -24.20
N GLY A 29 6.65 -14.97 -24.64
CA GLY A 29 6.42 -16.42 -24.49
C GLY A 29 5.89 -16.87 -23.12
N GLY A 30 5.51 -15.94 -22.24
CA GLY A 30 4.85 -16.24 -20.97
C GLY A 30 3.32 -16.22 -21.03
N LEU A 31 2.66 -16.43 -19.90
CA LEU A 31 1.18 -16.37 -19.81
C LEU A 31 0.67 -14.97 -19.43
N GLY A 32 1.54 -14.06 -19.04
CA GLY A 32 1.20 -12.70 -18.60
C GLY A 32 0.45 -12.67 -17.27
N ILE A 33 0.61 -13.70 -16.44
CA ILE A 33 -0.07 -13.78 -15.14
C ILE A 33 0.60 -12.85 -14.13
N ILE A 34 -0.19 -12.13 -13.37
CA ILE A 34 0.32 -11.25 -12.30
C ILE A 34 0.93 -12.11 -11.19
N HIS A 35 2.12 -11.74 -10.74
CA HIS A 35 2.79 -12.43 -9.63
C HIS A 35 1.90 -12.42 -8.36
N PRO A 36 1.64 -13.57 -7.70
CA PRO A 36 0.69 -13.69 -6.61
C PRO A 36 1.00 -12.76 -5.45
N VAL A 37 2.29 -12.62 -5.11
CA VAL A 37 2.74 -11.68 -4.08
C VAL A 37 2.39 -10.23 -4.42
N GLU A 38 2.52 -9.82 -5.68
CA GLU A 38 2.15 -8.47 -6.12
C GLU A 38 0.64 -8.28 -6.13
N GLN A 39 -0.11 -9.31 -6.52
CA GLN A 39 -1.58 -9.33 -6.42
C GLN A 39 -2.05 -9.19 -4.96
N SER A 40 -1.45 -9.94 -4.03
CA SER A 40 -1.76 -9.86 -2.60
C SER A 40 -1.44 -8.47 -2.04
N LYS A 41 -0.28 -7.89 -2.39
CA LYS A 41 0.07 -6.51 -2.00
C LYS A 41 -0.94 -5.50 -2.52
N ALA A 42 -1.38 -5.63 -3.78
CA ALA A 42 -2.41 -4.78 -4.38
C ALA A 42 -3.75 -4.89 -3.65
N LEU A 43 -4.16 -6.10 -3.25
CA LEU A 43 -5.37 -6.31 -2.46
C LEU A 43 -5.28 -5.67 -1.07
N LEU A 44 -4.14 -5.81 -0.38
CA LEU A 44 -3.91 -5.19 0.93
C LEU A 44 -3.91 -3.66 0.84
N ALA A 45 -3.29 -3.07 -0.18
CA ALA A 45 -3.38 -1.61 -0.38
C ALA A 45 -4.79 -1.16 -0.75
N LYS A 46 -5.54 -1.96 -1.54
CA LYS A 46 -6.95 -1.69 -1.84
C LYS A 46 -7.81 -1.71 -0.57
N LEU A 47 -7.51 -2.59 0.39
CA LEU A 47 -8.16 -2.59 1.70
C LEU A 47 -7.92 -1.26 2.43
N VAL A 48 -6.69 -0.72 2.42
CA VAL A 48 -6.38 0.60 2.98
C VAL A 48 -7.25 1.67 2.34
N VAL A 49 -7.24 1.78 1.00
CA VAL A 49 -8.03 2.80 0.28
C VAL A 49 -9.52 2.68 0.61
N ARG A 50 -10.07 1.45 0.61
CA ARG A 50 -11.49 1.23 0.93
C ARG A 50 -11.86 1.58 2.36
N SER A 51 -10.92 1.48 3.30
CA SER A 51 -11.16 1.91 4.67
C SER A 51 -11.21 3.43 4.84
N LEU A 52 -10.77 4.19 3.84
CA LEU A 52 -10.82 5.66 3.82
C LEU A 52 -12.04 6.19 3.08
N LEU A 53 -12.75 5.32 2.33
CA LEU A 53 -14.01 5.70 1.70
C LEU A 53 -15.10 5.92 2.77
N PRO A 54 -16.11 6.76 2.48
CA PRO A 54 -17.25 6.95 3.38
C PRO A 54 -17.86 5.61 3.84
N GLY A 55 -18.33 5.57 5.08
CA GLY A 55 -19.00 4.43 5.66
C GLY A 55 -18.54 4.08 7.09
N GLU A 56 -19.49 3.54 7.84
CA GLU A 56 -19.40 3.28 9.28
C GLU A 56 -19.28 1.78 9.61
N GLU A 57 -18.93 0.95 8.63
CA GLU A 57 -18.74 -0.49 8.81
C GLU A 57 -17.66 -0.77 9.87
N GLY A 58 -17.93 -1.72 10.78
CA GLY A 58 -17.07 -1.99 11.93
C GLY A 58 -15.62 -2.30 11.56
N TRP A 59 -15.39 -3.03 10.46
CA TRP A 59 -14.04 -3.35 9.98
C TRP A 59 -13.26 -2.09 9.56
N LYS A 60 -13.92 -1.07 9.01
CA LYS A 60 -13.26 0.20 8.64
C LYS A 60 -12.82 0.94 9.90
N LYS A 61 -13.67 1.00 10.92
CA LYS A 61 -13.35 1.61 12.22
C LYS A 61 -12.18 0.90 12.90
N LEU A 62 -12.22 -0.43 12.97
CA LEU A 62 -11.13 -1.24 13.53
C LEU A 62 -9.82 -1.00 12.78
N LEU A 63 -9.84 -1.02 11.45
CA LEU A 63 -8.65 -0.82 10.64
C LEU A 63 -8.06 0.58 10.84
N ARG A 64 -8.89 1.64 10.80
CA ARG A 64 -8.46 3.02 11.06
C ARG A 64 -7.86 3.18 12.46
N ASN A 65 -8.48 2.60 13.48
CA ASN A 65 -7.97 2.63 14.86
C ASN A 65 -6.59 1.99 14.95
N ARG A 66 -6.40 0.81 14.35
CA ARG A 66 -5.10 0.12 14.32
C ARG A 66 -4.06 0.90 13.53
N MET A 67 -4.47 1.60 12.48
CA MET A 67 -3.55 2.45 11.72
C MET A 67 -3.08 3.66 12.54
N THR A 68 -3.95 4.31 13.31
CA THR A 68 -3.59 5.44 14.18
C THR A 68 -2.53 5.06 15.22
N LEU A 69 -2.55 3.82 15.72
CA LEU A 69 -1.50 3.31 16.63
C LEU A 69 -0.12 3.21 15.97
N CYS A 70 -0.07 3.14 14.64
CA CYS A 70 1.16 3.08 13.85
C CYS A 70 1.61 4.45 13.33
N ALA A 71 0.99 5.54 13.79
CA ALA A 71 1.35 6.89 13.40
C ALA A 71 2.81 7.21 13.78
N PRO A 72 3.55 7.96 12.94
CA PRO A 72 4.93 8.35 13.23
C PRO A 72 5.02 9.16 14.53
N ILE A 73 6.22 9.31 15.09
CA ILE A 73 6.41 10.10 16.32
C ILE A 73 6.65 11.59 15.99
N VAL A 74 7.28 11.87 14.84
CA VAL A 74 7.67 13.21 14.38
C VAL A 74 6.45 14.02 13.98
N GLY A 75 6.10 15.10 14.69
CA GLY A 75 4.96 15.98 14.35
C GLY A 75 3.71 15.84 15.23
N ARG A 76 3.80 15.16 16.38
CA ARG A 76 2.72 15.08 17.40
C ARG A 76 2.37 16.46 17.98
N PRO A 77 1.11 16.71 18.38
CA PRO A 77 0.00 15.76 18.54
C PRO A 77 -0.80 15.54 17.25
N TRP A 78 -0.88 14.28 16.82
CA TRP A 78 -1.76 13.90 15.72
C TRP A 78 -3.19 13.91 16.21
N GLN A 79 -4.03 14.77 15.63
CA GLN A 79 -5.47 14.48 15.64
C GLN A 79 -5.68 13.09 14.99
N GLY A 80 -6.84 12.46 15.18
CA GLY A 80 -7.19 11.15 14.57
C GLY A 80 -7.19 11.13 13.03
N ASN A 81 -6.58 12.12 12.39
CA ASN A 81 -6.37 12.25 10.97
C ASN A 81 -5.26 11.30 10.48
N ILE A 82 -5.65 10.44 9.55
CA ILE A 82 -4.78 9.40 8.97
C ILE A 82 -3.99 9.87 7.73
N ARG A 83 -4.05 11.16 7.36
CA ARG A 83 -3.41 11.69 6.12
C ARG A 83 -1.91 11.42 6.01
N TRP A 84 -1.20 11.29 7.13
CA TRP A 84 0.23 10.96 7.18
C TRP A 84 0.58 9.67 6.41
N ILE A 85 -0.36 8.76 6.20
CA ILE A 85 -0.11 7.52 5.43
C ILE A 85 0.27 7.79 3.98
N PHE A 86 -0.15 8.92 3.41
CA PHE A 86 0.10 9.31 2.03
C PHE A 86 1.46 9.99 1.84
N ASN A 87 2.05 10.53 2.91
CA ASN A 87 3.36 11.15 2.84
C ASN A 87 4.43 10.08 2.55
N LYS A 88 5.11 10.20 1.40
CA LYS A 88 6.12 9.24 0.94
C LYS A 88 7.40 9.25 1.78
N GLU A 89 7.72 10.38 2.39
CA GLU A 89 8.93 10.62 3.19
C GLU A 89 8.83 10.01 4.59
N LEU A 90 7.61 9.89 5.14
CA LEU A 90 7.44 9.33 6.48
C LEU A 90 7.71 7.83 6.51
N ASN A 91 8.53 7.42 7.48
CA ASN A 91 8.75 6.01 7.77
C ASN A 91 7.57 5.47 8.60
N LEU A 92 6.78 4.61 7.98
CA LEU A 92 5.68 3.91 8.64
C LEU A 92 6.25 2.91 9.65
N VAL A 93 5.90 3.07 10.92
CA VAL A 93 6.37 2.20 12.01
C VAL A 93 5.47 0.98 12.08
N CYS A 94 6.08 -0.21 12.05
CA CYS A 94 5.36 -1.46 12.30
C CYS A 94 5.23 -1.67 13.81
N ALA A 95 4.03 -2.04 14.27
CA ALA A 95 3.78 -2.32 15.68
C ALA A 95 4.50 -3.61 16.11
N ARG A 96 4.99 -3.63 17.36
CA ARG A 96 5.66 -4.78 17.98
C ARG A 96 4.62 -5.78 18.48
N GLY A 97 4.91 -7.07 18.48
CA GLY A 97 3.97 -8.13 18.89
C GLY A 97 3.43 -8.94 17.71
N TRP A 98 3.19 -10.22 17.94
CA TRP A 98 2.79 -11.17 16.91
C TRP A 98 1.36 -10.91 16.41
N GLU A 99 0.49 -10.36 17.26
CA GLU A 99 -0.86 -9.93 16.91
C GLU A 99 -0.89 -8.79 15.87
N ASN A 100 0.26 -8.14 15.64
CA ASN A 100 0.40 -7.07 14.67
C ASN A 100 0.92 -7.56 13.31
N ASN A 101 1.15 -8.86 13.11
CA ASN A 101 1.66 -9.40 11.85
C ASN A 101 0.77 -9.06 10.65
N PHE A 102 -0.55 -9.14 10.81
CA PHE A 102 -1.50 -8.76 9.76
C PHE A 102 -1.39 -7.28 9.39
N ILE A 103 -1.46 -6.38 10.37
CA ILE A 103 -1.40 -4.93 10.12
C ILE A 103 -0.03 -4.52 9.57
N ASN A 104 1.05 -5.18 10.02
CA ASN A 104 2.40 -4.99 9.49
C ASN A 104 2.49 -5.43 8.03
N GLY A 105 1.82 -6.52 7.65
CA GLY A 105 1.66 -6.94 6.25
C GLY A 105 0.96 -5.87 5.41
N VAL A 106 -0.15 -5.32 5.92
CA VAL A 106 -0.87 -4.19 5.28
C VAL A 106 0.05 -2.99 5.11
N TRP A 107 0.81 -2.60 6.13
CA TRP A 107 1.73 -1.46 6.06
C TRP A 107 2.89 -1.66 5.09
N ARG A 108 3.44 -2.87 5.00
CA ARG A 108 4.49 -3.19 4.01
C ARG A 108 3.94 -3.08 2.58
N ALA A 109 2.75 -3.61 2.34
CA ALA A 109 2.09 -3.49 1.04
C ALA A 109 1.78 -2.02 0.70
N TRP A 110 1.26 -1.27 1.67
CA TRP A 110 1.00 0.17 1.51
C TRP A 110 2.28 0.97 1.25
N LYS A 111 3.38 0.70 1.98
CA LYS A 111 4.68 1.37 1.80
C LYS A 111 5.22 1.21 0.37
N MET A 112 4.97 0.06 -0.25
CA MET A 112 5.35 -0.16 -1.65
C MET A 112 4.46 0.64 -2.61
N ILE A 113 3.14 0.50 -2.49
CA ILE A 113 2.18 1.06 -3.45
C ILE A 113 2.10 2.59 -3.35
N ARG A 114 2.20 3.17 -2.14
CA ARG A 114 2.13 4.62 -1.92
C ARG A 114 3.19 5.40 -2.71
N LYS A 115 4.33 4.79 -3.02
CA LYS A 115 5.40 5.44 -3.82
C LYS A 115 4.92 5.76 -5.23
N GLY A 116 4.09 4.88 -5.81
CA GLY A 116 3.52 5.04 -7.14
C GLY A 116 2.26 5.93 -7.17
N LEU A 117 1.69 6.29 -6.03
CA LEU A 117 0.55 7.21 -5.99
C LEU A 117 0.99 8.60 -6.45
N ARG A 118 0.22 9.17 -7.37
CA ARG A 118 0.36 10.56 -7.79
C ARG A 118 -0.88 11.31 -7.33
N LYS A 119 -0.66 12.43 -6.65
CA LYS A 119 -1.75 13.33 -6.32
C LYS A 119 -2.18 14.05 -7.61
N ALA A 120 -3.47 14.04 -7.89
CA ALA A 120 -4.01 14.86 -8.97
C ALA A 120 -3.85 16.33 -8.60
N GLN A 121 -3.41 17.15 -9.55
CA GLN A 121 -3.35 18.60 -9.34
C GLN A 121 -4.78 19.15 -9.29
N PRO A 122 -5.11 20.02 -8.31
CA PRO A 122 -6.38 20.73 -8.29
C PRO A 122 -6.56 21.51 -9.60
N LYS A 123 -7.74 21.42 -10.21
CA LYS A 123 -8.06 22.14 -11.44
C LYS A 123 -8.75 23.47 -11.17
N HIS A 124 -9.41 23.57 -10.03
CA HIS A 124 -10.20 24.73 -9.63
C HIS A 124 -9.79 25.22 -8.24
N GLU A 125 -9.98 26.52 -8.01
CA GLU A 125 -9.69 27.16 -6.73
C GLU A 125 -10.44 26.50 -5.57
N GLU A 126 -11.70 26.11 -5.77
CA GLU A 126 -12.48 25.42 -4.75
C GLU A 126 -11.87 24.07 -4.35
N GLU A 127 -11.27 23.34 -5.30
CA GLU A 127 -10.59 22.08 -5.00
C GLU A 127 -9.35 22.35 -4.14
N LEU A 128 -8.57 23.38 -4.50
CA LEU A 128 -7.40 23.80 -3.73
C LEU A 128 -7.77 24.23 -2.30
N GLN A 129 -8.84 24.97 -2.12
CA GLN A 129 -9.32 25.43 -0.80
C GLN A 129 -9.82 24.29 0.10
N ARG A 130 -10.27 23.18 -0.49
CA ARG A 130 -10.68 21.97 0.26
C ARG A 130 -9.50 21.09 0.66
N GLU A 131 -8.33 21.32 0.07
CA GLU A 131 -7.15 20.54 0.39
C GLU A 131 -6.62 20.88 1.80
N PRO A 132 -6.09 19.89 2.54
CA PRO A 132 -5.39 20.16 3.79
C PRO A 132 -4.18 21.04 3.57
N ILE A 133 -3.93 21.92 4.53
CA ILE A 133 -2.71 22.74 4.56
C ILE A 133 -1.50 21.88 4.99
N VAL A 134 -1.65 21.07 6.03
CA VAL A 134 -0.57 20.25 6.61
C VAL A 134 -0.49 18.89 5.91
N TRP A 135 0.73 18.36 5.73
CA TRP A 135 1.00 17.08 5.05
C TRP A 135 0.50 17.03 3.60
N ASN A 136 0.53 18.19 2.95
CA ASN A 136 0.19 18.36 1.56
C ASN A 136 1.36 18.96 0.78
N GLU A 137 1.85 18.22 -0.21
CA GLU A 137 2.96 18.64 -1.09
C GLU A 137 2.65 19.94 -1.86
N LEU A 138 1.37 20.33 -1.98
CA LEU A 138 0.96 21.59 -2.60
C LEU A 138 1.33 22.82 -1.74
N PHE A 139 1.45 22.66 -0.43
CA PHE A 139 1.73 23.76 0.50
C PHE A 139 3.09 23.54 1.16
N THR A 140 4.09 24.30 0.69
CA THR A 140 5.46 24.26 1.18
C THR A 140 5.86 25.59 1.83
N THR A 141 6.80 25.53 2.77
CA THR A 141 7.47 26.70 3.32
C THR A 141 8.38 27.35 2.27
N GLN A 142 8.89 28.54 2.56
CA GLN A 142 9.92 29.19 1.74
C GLN A 142 11.18 28.32 1.55
N SER A 143 11.45 27.39 2.48
CA SER A 143 12.56 26.44 2.39
C SER A 143 12.22 25.18 1.59
N GLY A 144 11.07 25.13 0.92
CA GLY A 144 10.61 23.98 0.12
C GLY A 144 10.17 22.77 0.94
N LYS A 145 10.01 22.90 2.27
CA LYS A 145 9.55 21.80 3.12
C LYS A 145 8.04 21.81 3.23
N MET A 146 7.43 20.63 3.18
CA MET A 146 5.99 20.49 3.38
C MET A 146 5.59 20.93 4.79
N LEU A 147 4.46 21.63 4.92
CA LEU A 147 3.97 22.05 6.22
C LEU A 147 3.64 20.84 7.11
N GLY A 148 4.21 20.83 8.32
CA GLY A 148 4.09 19.76 9.30
C GLY A 148 5.17 18.69 9.26
N ALA A 149 6.02 18.65 8.23
CA ALA A 149 7.10 17.68 8.04
C ALA A 149 8.22 17.74 9.09
#